data_AF-A0A662GR43-F1
#
_entry.id   AF-A0A662GR43-F1
#
_cell.length_a   1.000
_cell.length_b   1.000
_cell.length_c   1.000
_cell.angle_alpha   90.00
_cell.angle_beta   90.00
_cell.angle_gamma   90.00
#
_symmetry.space_group_name_H-M   'P 1'
#
loop_
_entity.id
_entity.type
_entity.pdbx_description
1 polymer ?
#
loop_
_entity_poly.entity_id
_entity_poly.type
_entity_poly.pdbx_seq_one_letter_code
_entity_poly.pdbx_strand_id
1 'polypeptide(L)' 'MSRRGDVRCAVCGSRDVMAEIEGKFYCFKCGSKMVRENVLRQIEAWRRAGLIPEVEESEG' A
#
# COMPACT_ATOMS: atom_id res chain seq x y z
N MET A 1 3.94 24.36 -24.34
CA MET A 1 3.45 24.12 -22.98
C MET A 1 2.89 22.70 -22.93
N SER A 2 3.58 21.77 -22.26
CA SER A 2 3.13 20.38 -22.16
C SER A 2 1.81 20.32 -21.37
N ARG A 3 0.77 19.71 -21.95
CA ARG A 3 -0.49 19.43 -21.27
C ARG A 3 -0.14 18.53 -20.07
N ARG A 4 -0.04 19.08 -18.86
CA ARG A 4 -0.07 18.27 -17.64
C ARG A 4 -1.44 17.61 -17.65
N GLY A 5 -1.50 16.41 -18.22
CA GLY A 5 -2.70 15.58 -18.22
C GLY A 5 -3.20 15.53 -16.79
N ASP A 6 -4.49 15.79 -16.62
CA ASP A 6 -5.18 15.90 -15.34
C ASP A 6 -4.96 14.57 -14.58
N VAL A 7 -3.91 14.52 -13.74
CA VAL A 7 -3.45 13.29 -13.09
C VAL A 7 -4.54 12.82 -12.13
N ARG A 8 -4.93 11.56 -12.25
CA ARG A 8 -6.06 10.98 -11.51
C ARG A 8 -5.69 9.66 -10.89
N CYS A 9 -6.34 9.38 -9.77
CA CYS A 9 -6.28 8.10 -9.12
C CYS A 9 -6.74 7.00 -10.10
N ALA A 10 -5.89 5.99 -10.31
CA ALA A 10 -6.15 4.88 -11.22
C ALA A 10 -7.34 3.99 -10.79
N VAL A 11 -7.80 4.12 -9.54
CA VAL A 11 -8.91 3.32 -8.99
C VAL A 11 -10.23 4.08 -8.99
N CYS A 12 -10.26 5.32 -8.50
CA CYS A 12 -11.51 6.08 -8.30
C CYS A 12 -11.62 7.37 -9.12
N GLY A 13 -10.59 7.73 -9.89
CA GLY A 13 -10.59 8.94 -10.73
C GLY A 13 -10.44 10.27 -9.98
N SER A 14 -10.29 10.23 -8.65
CA SER A 14 -10.01 11.42 -7.83
C SER A 14 -8.77 12.17 -8.34
N ARG A 15 -8.84 13.49 -8.35
CA ARG A 15 -7.71 14.37 -8.67
C ARG A 15 -6.75 14.57 -7.49
N ASP A 16 -7.17 14.17 -6.28
CA ASP A 16 -6.38 14.29 -5.05
C ASP A 16 -5.39 13.13 -4.95
N VAL A 17 -4.52 13.05 -5.95
CA VAL A 17 -3.46 12.06 -6.04
C VAL A 17 -2.34 12.45 -5.08
N MET A 18 -1.86 11.47 -4.32
CA MET A 18 -0.85 11.65 -3.28
C MET A 18 0.40 10.80 -3.51
N ALA A 19 0.29 9.72 -4.29
CA ALA A 19 1.39 8.79 -4.52
C ALA A 19 1.38 8.24 -5.95
N GLU A 20 2.56 7.91 -6.44
CA GLU A 20 2.78 7.10 -7.64
C GLU A 20 3.35 5.73 -7.21
N ILE A 21 2.69 4.66 -7.62
CA ILE A 21 3.09 3.27 -7.33
C ILE A 21 3.11 2.53 -8.66
N GLU A 22 4.27 2.02 -9.05
CA GLU A 22 4.47 1.28 -10.32
C GLU A 22 3.95 2.05 -11.56
N GLY A 23 4.24 3.36 -11.64
CA GLY A 23 3.82 4.21 -12.77
C GLY A 23 2.33 4.58 -12.79
N LYS A 24 1.57 4.21 -11.76
CA LYS A 24 0.15 4.56 -11.60
C LYS A 24 -0.03 5.51 -10.41
N PHE A 25 -0.92 6.48 -10.59
CA PHE A 25 -1.22 7.49 -9.59
C PHE A 25 -2.39 7.07 -8.71
N TYR A 26 -2.33 7.36 -7.40
CA TYR A 26 -3.36 6.97 -6.44
C TYR A 26 -3.67 8.10 -5.45
N CYS A 27 -4.95 8.24 -5.10
CA CYS A 27 -5.35 9.03 -3.94
C CYS A 27 -5.05 8.26 -2.65
N PHE A 28 -4.99 8.97 -1.51
CA PHE A 28 -4.69 8.38 -0.21
C PHE A 28 -5.58 7.16 0.12
N LYS A 29 -6.91 7.29 -0.08
CA LYS A 29 -7.87 6.22 0.27
C LYS A 29 -7.62 4.91 -0.49
N CYS A 30 -7.32 5.01 -1.78
CA CYS A 30 -7.08 3.83 -2.63
C CYS A 30 -5.67 3.28 -2.43
N GLY A 31 -4.65 4.14 -2.43
CA GLY A 31 -3.25 3.73 -2.28
C GLY A 31 -2.97 3.09 -0.91
N SER A 32 -3.47 3.69 0.17
CA SER A 32 -3.26 3.14 1.54
C SER A 32 -3.88 1.75 1.72
N LYS A 33 -5.06 1.50 1.13
CA LYS A 33 -5.69 0.17 1.16
C LYS A 33 -4.81 -0.87 0.47
N MET A 34 -4.30 -0.56 -0.72
CA MET A 34 -3.42 -1.44 -1.48
C MET A 34 -2.12 -1.74 -0.72
N VAL A 35 -1.47 -0.71 -0.16
CA VAL A 35 -0.25 -0.88 0.64
C VAL A 35 -0.52 -1.74 1.86
N ARG A 36 -1.60 -1.47 2.61
CA ARG A 36 -1.99 -2.25 3.81
C ARG A 36 -2.19 -3.72 3.47
N GLU A 37 -2.97 -4.02 2.43
CA GLU A 37 -3.22 -5.39 2.00
C GLU A 37 -1.93 -6.10 1.58
N ASN A 38 -1.03 -5.39 0.89
CA ASN A 38 0.25 -5.94 0.48
C ASN A 38 1.16 -6.27 1.67
N VAL A 39 1.26 -5.35 2.63
CA VAL A 39 2.03 -5.55 3.86
C VAL A 39 1.48 -6.72 4.68
N LEU A 40 0.16 -6.83 4.84
CA LEU A 40 -0.46 -7.96 5.56
C LEU A 40 -0.13 -9.30 4.90
N ARG A 41 -0.23 -9.39 3.56
CA ARG A 41 0.15 -10.61 2.83
C ARG A 41 1.63 -10.96 2.99
N GLN A 42 2.51 -9.97 3.02
CA GLN A 42 3.94 -10.18 3.26
C GLN A 42 4.20 -10.70 4.68
N ILE A 43 3.55 -10.11 5.69
CA ILE A 43 3.66 -10.56 7.08
C ILE A 43 3.19 -12.01 7.21
N GLU A 44 2.07 -12.39 6.61
CA GLU A 44 1.60 -13.77 6.60
C GLU A 44 2.58 -14.73 5.90
N ALA A 45 3.18 -14.30 4.78
CA ALA A 45 4.19 -15.09 4.09
C ALA A 45 5.44 -15.28 4.96
N TRP A 46 5.91 -14.24 5.64
CA TRP A 46 7.02 -14.33 6.58
C TRP A 46 6.72 -15.23 7.78
N ARG A 47 5.49 -15.17 8.33
CA ARG A 47 5.04 -16.11 9.38
C ARG A 47 5.13 -17.55 8.89
N ARG A 48 4.58 -17.85 7.70
CA ARG A 48 4.63 -19.21 7.11
C ARG A 48 6.05 -19.67 6.80
N ALA A 49 6.97 -18.74 6.53
CA ALA A 49 8.38 -19.03 6.29
C ALA A 49 9.22 -19.15 7.59
N GLY A 50 8.62 -18.96 8.77
CA GLY A 50 9.33 -18.99 10.05
C GLY A 50 10.26 -17.79 10.28
N LEU A 51 10.04 -16.68 9.57
CA LEU A 51 10.86 -15.47 9.65
C LEU A 51 10.38 -14.46 10.70
N ILE A 52 9.21 -14.68 11.29
CA ILE A 52 8.67 -13.87 12.38
C ILE A 52 8.64 -14.77 13.62
N PRO A 53 9.38 -14.43 14.69
CA PRO A 53 9.32 -15.17 15.94
C PRO A 53 7.91 -15.07 16.53
N GLU A 54 7.39 -16.18 17.04
CA GLU A 54 6.25 -16.15 17.94
C GLU A 54 6.75 -15.50 19.23
N VAL A 55 6.41 -14.24 19.44
CA VAL A 55 6.71 -13.57 20.71
C VAL A 55 5.85 -14.25 21.77
N GLU A 56 6.49 -15.03 22.65
CA GLU A 56 5.90 -15.34 23.95
C GLU A 56 5.69 -14.00 24.64
N GLU A 57 4.45 -13.68 25.01
CA GLU A 57 4.15 -12.53 25.85
C GLU A 57 4.93 -12.74 27.16
N SER A 58 6.09 -12.09 27.30
CA SER A 58 6.78 -12.04 28.57
C SER A 58 5.86 -11.34 29.55
N GLU A 59 5.26 -12.11 30.45
CA GLU A 59 4.47 -11.62 31.57
C GLU A 59 5.28 -10.53 32.28
N GLY A 60 4.74 -9.31 32.27
CA GLY A 60 5.26 -8.18 33.05
C GLY A 60 4.81 -8.24 34.49
#